data_AF-A0A3D3FHC5-F1
#
_entry.id   AF-A0A3D3FHC5-F1
#
_cell.length_a   1.000
_cell.length_b   1.000
_cell.length_c   1.000
_cell.angle_alpha   90.00
_cell.angle_beta   90.00
_cell.angle_gamma   90.00
#
_symmetry.space_group_name_H-M   'P 1'
#
loop_
_entity.id
_entity.type
_entity.pdbx_description
1 polymer ?
#
loop_
_entity_poly.entity_id
_entity_poly.type
_entity_poly.pdbx_seq_one_letter_code
_entity_poly.pdbx_strand_id
1 'polypeptide(L)'
;MTLSARNRILLAAFVLSLVPIVVFILTAGDSFGGAQAASAAASSRSTGLVQTILGFLSTKSAYAPLVSITFALFFASASVVLLYYSFEKTQAPEVLFFALFSLSFVAESFRLAVPLAVAREWPPAFVVGAARALVFGRFFGLLSLFASSVYASGVDFQKHGRVILISAAASLAIATGVPVDGLAWDSALSPMPGYASMLDLVELALSLIACLSFLVAAKSRGAQEYAVAAAGCFLVCLGRDGLIRGDNWLALPVSATALVAGTWLLAVKVHRYYLWL
;
A
#
# COMPACT_ATOMS: atom_id res chain seq x y z
N MET A 1 24.06 -4.94 3.78
CA MET A 1 23.41 -5.09 5.11
C MET A 1 23.58 -6.53 5.56
N THR A 2 23.67 -6.83 6.86
CA THR A 2 23.78 -8.22 7.34
C THR A 2 22.40 -8.90 7.38
N LEU A 3 22.38 -10.24 7.31
CA LEU A 3 21.16 -11.04 7.41
C LEU A 3 20.39 -10.79 8.71
N SER A 4 21.13 -10.67 9.82
CA SER A 4 20.56 -10.36 11.14
C SER A 4 19.90 -8.97 11.17
N ALA A 5 20.52 -7.96 10.56
CA ALA A 5 19.95 -6.61 10.49
C ALA A 5 18.66 -6.59 9.66
N ARG A 6 18.62 -7.30 8.52
CA ARG A 6 17.40 -7.46 7.73
C ARG A 6 16.27 -8.09 8.53
N ASN A 7 16.55 -9.20 9.21
CA ASN A 7 15.54 -9.94 9.96
C ASN A 7 14.98 -9.12 11.11
N ARG A 8 15.82 -8.32 11.78
CA ARG A 8 15.36 -7.34 12.78
C ARG A 8 14.43 -6.29 12.19
N ILE A 9 14.71 -5.78 10.98
CA ILE A 9 13.83 -4.82 10.29
C ILE A 9 12.48 -5.47 9.96
N LEU A 10 12.47 -6.70 9.44
CA LEU A 10 11.23 -7.42 9.12
C LEU A 10 10.41 -7.73 10.38
N LEU A 11 11.06 -8.11 11.48
CA LEU A 11 10.39 -8.31 12.76
C LEU A 11 9.83 -7.00 13.31
N ALA A 12 10.60 -5.91 13.24
CA ALA A 12 10.11 -4.58 13.62
C ALA A 12 8.92 -4.14 12.75
N ALA A 13 8.95 -4.42 11.45
CA ALA A 13 7.83 -4.17 10.53
C ALA A 13 6.59 -4.99 10.94
N PHE A 14 6.76 -6.25 11.30
CA PHE A 14 5.65 -7.08 11.80
C PHE A 14 5.05 -6.49 13.08
N VAL A 15 5.87 -6.16 14.08
CA VAL A 15 5.39 -5.54 15.33
C VAL A 15 4.68 -4.22 15.05
N LEU A 16 5.23 -3.38 14.18
CA LEU A 16 4.62 -2.11 13.78
C LEU A 16 3.25 -2.32 13.10
N SER A 17 3.09 -3.41 12.33
CA SER A 17 1.83 -3.74 11.67
C SER A 17 0.71 -4.17 12.62
N LEU A 18 1.04 -4.59 13.86
CA LEU A 18 0.04 -4.97 14.86
C LEU A 18 -0.61 -3.76 15.55
N VAL A 19 0.13 -2.66 15.71
CA VAL A 19 -0.38 -1.41 16.33
C VAL A 19 -1.68 -0.90 15.67
N PRO A 20 -1.76 -0.69 14.34
CA PRO A 20 -2.99 -0.23 13.69
C PRO A 20 -4.15 -1.23 13.79
N ILE A 21 -3.87 -2.54 13.91
CA ILE A 21 -4.91 -3.57 14.10
C ILE A 21 -5.55 -3.38 15.47
N VAL A 22 -4.74 -3.19 16.51
CA VAL A 22 -5.26 -2.91 17.86
C VAL A 22 -6.07 -1.61 17.87
N VAL A 23 -5.56 -0.55 17.24
CA VAL A 23 -6.30 0.72 17.12
C VAL A 23 -7.64 0.51 16.41
N PHE A 24 -7.66 -0.20 15.28
CA PHE A 24 -8.89 -0.51 14.55
C PHE A 24 -9.91 -1.26 15.41
N ILE A 25 -9.47 -2.26 16.18
CA ILE A 25 -10.35 -3.03 17.08
C ILE A 25 -10.94 -2.13 18.16
N LEU A 26 -10.12 -1.27 18.79
CA LEU A 26 -10.57 -0.37 19.85
C LEU A 26 -11.54 0.70 19.33
N THR A 27 -11.37 1.15 18.08
CA THR A 27 -12.20 2.19 17.47
C THR A 27 -13.31 1.63 16.59
N ALA A 28 -13.49 0.31 16.52
CA ALA A 28 -14.42 -0.33 15.59
C ALA A 28 -15.86 0.15 15.81
N GLY A 29 -16.35 0.15 17.05
CA GLY A 29 -17.73 0.56 17.37
C GLY A 29 -18.07 1.95 16.83
N ASP A 30 -17.21 2.93 17.12
CA ASP A 30 -17.39 4.30 16.63
C ASP A 30 -17.19 4.42 15.12
N SER A 31 -16.23 3.68 14.54
CA SER A 31 -15.96 3.70 13.11
C SER A 31 -17.14 3.16 12.30
N PHE A 32 -17.78 2.08 12.76
CA PHE A 32 -18.98 1.52 12.15
C PHE A 32 -20.20 2.44 12.35
N GLY A 33 -20.34 3.05 13.53
CA GLY A 33 -21.40 4.03 13.80
C GLY A 33 -21.30 5.29 12.94
N GLY A 34 -20.08 5.82 12.75
CA GLY A 34 -19.81 7.02 11.96
C GLY A 34 -19.76 6.80 10.45
N ALA A 35 -19.57 5.55 9.98
CA ALA A 35 -19.37 5.27 8.56
C ALA A 35 -20.55 5.64 7.66
N GLN A 36 -21.79 5.43 8.12
CA GLN A 36 -22.97 5.78 7.32
C GLN A 36 -23.10 7.29 7.14
N ALA A 37 -22.91 8.06 8.23
CA ALA A 37 -22.92 9.51 8.19
C ALA A 37 -21.76 10.07 7.35
N ALA A 38 -20.54 9.54 7.53
CA ALA A 38 -19.36 9.94 6.76
C ALA A 38 -19.53 9.63 5.26
N SER A 39 -20.12 8.48 4.92
CA SER A 39 -20.39 8.11 3.53
C SER A 39 -21.46 9.01 2.90
N ALA A 40 -22.50 9.40 3.65
CA ALA A 40 -23.51 10.34 3.18
C ALA A 40 -22.94 11.75 2.95
N ALA A 41 -22.03 12.19 3.82
CA ALA A 41 -21.38 13.50 3.75
C ALA A 41 -20.15 13.56 2.81
N ALA A 42 -19.83 12.47 2.09
CA ALA A 42 -18.70 12.43 1.18
C ALA A 42 -18.87 13.41 0.01
N SER A 43 -17.82 14.20 -0.28
CA SER A 43 -17.85 15.28 -1.26
C SER A 43 -17.79 14.78 -2.71
N SER A 44 -17.16 13.63 -2.95
CA SER A 44 -17.16 12.98 -4.25
C SER A 44 -17.04 11.45 -4.13
N ARG A 45 -17.19 10.76 -5.26
CA ARG A 45 -16.94 9.33 -5.37
C ARG A 45 -15.45 9.09 -5.61
N SER A 46 -14.87 8.07 -4.97
CA SER A 46 -13.49 7.65 -5.23
C SER A 46 -13.27 7.36 -6.71
N THR A 47 -12.13 7.83 -7.22
CA THR A 47 -11.70 7.62 -8.60
C THR A 47 -10.45 6.76 -8.62
N GLY A 48 -10.50 5.65 -9.34
CA GLY A 48 -9.40 4.69 -9.53
C GLY A 48 -9.63 3.86 -10.79
N LEU A 49 -8.62 3.16 -11.29
CA LEU A 49 -8.77 2.34 -12.50
C LEU A 49 -9.79 1.22 -12.28
N VAL A 50 -9.61 0.46 -11.19
CA VAL A 50 -10.53 -0.64 -10.83
C VAL A 50 -11.92 -0.08 -10.52
N GLN A 51 -11.96 1.05 -9.82
CA GLN A 51 -13.20 1.70 -9.41
C GLN A 51 -13.96 2.33 -10.58
N THR A 52 -13.29 2.79 -11.63
CA THR A 52 -13.93 3.33 -12.83
C THR A 52 -14.65 2.24 -13.61
N ILE A 53 -14.02 1.05 -13.69
CA ILE A 53 -14.59 -0.10 -14.41
C ILE A 53 -15.71 -0.75 -13.59
N LEU A 54 -15.43 -1.08 -12.32
CA LEU A 54 -16.35 -1.84 -11.47
C LEU A 54 -17.39 -0.97 -10.77
N GLY A 55 -17.09 0.32 -10.55
CA GLY A 55 -18.04 1.28 -9.98
C GLY A 55 -19.18 1.65 -10.93
N PHE A 56 -19.05 1.38 -12.22
CA PHE A 56 -20.18 1.42 -13.16
C PHE A 56 -21.19 0.29 -12.90
N LEU A 57 -20.70 -0.87 -12.46
CA LEU A 57 -21.52 -2.08 -12.28
C LEU A 57 -22.11 -2.20 -10.87
N SER A 58 -21.58 -1.49 -9.87
CA SER A 58 -21.94 -1.67 -8.46
C SER A 58 -22.22 -0.35 -7.75
N THR A 59 -23.18 -0.41 -6.82
CA THR A 59 -23.61 0.72 -5.99
C THR A 59 -22.63 0.98 -4.85
N LYS A 60 -22.57 2.24 -4.41
CA LYS A 60 -21.77 2.67 -3.26
C LYS A 60 -22.28 2.03 -1.98
N SER A 61 -21.37 1.54 -1.13
CA SER A 61 -21.68 1.06 0.22
C SER A 61 -20.86 1.80 1.27
N ALA A 62 -21.47 2.17 2.38
CA ALA A 62 -20.79 2.83 3.49
C ALA A 62 -19.78 1.92 4.22
N TYR A 63 -20.00 0.61 4.20
CA TYR A 63 -19.20 -0.35 4.96
C TYR A 63 -18.07 -1.00 4.15
N ALA A 64 -18.14 -0.97 2.82
CA ALA A 64 -17.09 -1.53 1.95
C ALA A 64 -15.69 -0.91 2.22
N PRO A 65 -15.55 0.42 2.44
CA PRO A 65 -14.25 1.01 2.80
C PRO A 65 -13.69 0.49 4.12
N LEU A 66 -14.53 0.23 5.13
CA LEU A 66 -14.09 -0.33 6.42
C LEU A 66 -13.55 -1.75 6.25
N VAL A 67 -14.22 -2.59 5.46
CA VAL A 67 -13.73 -3.94 5.15
C VAL A 67 -12.43 -3.88 4.35
N SER A 68 -12.29 -2.91 3.45
CA SER A 68 -11.04 -2.68 2.73
C SER A 68 -9.88 -2.33 3.67
N ILE A 69 -10.10 -1.42 4.64
CA ILE A 69 -9.10 -1.07 5.67
C ILE A 69 -8.71 -2.33 6.46
N THR A 70 -9.68 -3.11 6.93
CA THR A 70 -9.43 -4.36 7.65
C THR A 70 -8.56 -5.30 6.82
N PHE A 71 -8.92 -5.51 5.55
CA PHE A 71 -8.14 -6.37 4.65
C PHE A 71 -6.72 -5.85 4.45
N ALA A 72 -6.52 -4.53 4.29
CA ALA A 72 -5.20 -3.93 4.15
C ALA A 72 -4.30 -4.20 5.37
N LEU A 73 -4.85 -4.12 6.59
CA LEU A 73 -4.10 -4.36 7.83
C LEU A 73 -3.69 -5.84 8.00
N PHE A 74 -4.63 -6.76 7.73
CA PHE A 74 -4.32 -8.19 7.75
C PHE A 74 -3.38 -8.59 6.62
N PHE A 75 -3.52 -7.99 5.44
CA PHE A 75 -2.61 -8.20 4.33
C PHE A 75 -1.19 -7.73 4.68
N ALA A 76 -1.03 -6.55 5.27
CA ALA A 76 0.28 -6.02 5.67
C ALA A 76 1.00 -6.97 6.64
N SER A 77 0.32 -7.38 7.71
CA SER A 77 0.87 -8.28 8.72
C SER A 77 1.17 -9.67 8.15
N ALA A 78 0.21 -10.29 7.45
CA ALA A 78 0.37 -11.63 6.88
C ALA A 78 1.48 -11.69 5.82
N SER A 79 1.57 -10.67 4.95
CA SER A 79 2.59 -10.64 3.89
C SER A 79 3.99 -10.41 4.45
N VAL A 80 4.18 -9.55 5.47
CA VAL A 80 5.49 -9.39 6.12
C VAL A 80 5.95 -10.69 6.78
N VAL A 81 5.04 -11.40 7.46
CA VAL A 81 5.34 -12.72 8.07
C VAL A 81 5.68 -13.76 7.02
N LEU A 82 4.90 -13.83 5.93
CA LEU A 82 5.15 -14.75 4.82
C LEU A 82 6.54 -14.49 4.23
N LEU A 83 6.86 -13.23 3.92
CA LEU A 83 8.16 -12.86 3.35
C LEU A 83 9.32 -13.14 4.33
N TYR A 84 9.12 -12.94 5.63
CA TYR A 84 10.09 -13.30 6.65
C TYR A 84 10.43 -14.79 6.62
N TYR A 85 9.42 -15.66 6.66
CA TYR A 85 9.64 -17.11 6.67
C TYR A 85 10.17 -17.62 5.33
N SER A 86 9.66 -17.12 4.20
CA SER A 86 10.12 -17.55 2.88
C SER A 86 11.58 -17.18 2.59
N PHE A 87 12.10 -16.10 3.17
CA PHE A 87 13.45 -15.61 2.86
C PHE A 87 14.39 -15.57 4.07
N GLU A 88 14.07 -16.28 5.16
CA GLU A 88 14.83 -16.24 6.42
C GLU A 88 16.34 -16.43 6.21
N LYS A 89 16.72 -17.36 5.32
CA LYS A 89 18.11 -17.76 5.03
C LYS A 89 18.71 -17.12 3.78
N THR A 90 17.94 -16.37 3.00
CA THR A 90 18.34 -15.89 1.67
C THR A 90 18.49 -14.37 1.66
N GLN A 91 19.66 -13.82 1.39
CA GLN A 91 19.85 -12.36 1.27
C GLN A 91 19.35 -11.83 -0.08
N ALA A 92 18.10 -11.37 -0.13
CA ALA A 92 17.51 -10.71 -1.29
C ALA A 92 17.10 -9.27 -0.92
N PRO A 93 17.77 -8.22 -1.44
CA PRO A 93 17.42 -6.83 -1.13
C PRO A 93 16.04 -6.44 -1.67
N GLU A 94 15.64 -7.00 -2.82
CA GLU A 94 14.30 -6.85 -3.42
C GLU A 94 13.19 -7.15 -2.42
N VAL A 95 13.32 -8.29 -1.71
CA VAL A 95 12.33 -8.77 -0.73
C VAL A 95 12.19 -7.82 0.46
N LEU A 96 13.28 -7.20 0.91
CA LEU A 96 13.21 -6.21 1.98
C LEU A 96 12.34 -5.02 1.56
N PHE A 97 12.57 -4.48 0.37
CA PHE A 97 11.80 -3.34 -0.14
C PHE A 97 10.36 -3.72 -0.47
N PHE A 98 10.12 -4.93 -0.96
CA PHE A 98 8.78 -5.45 -1.14
C PHE A 98 8.04 -5.63 0.20
N ALA A 99 8.72 -6.06 1.26
CA ALA A 99 8.13 -6.13 2.61
C ALA A 99 7.81 -4.73 3.18
N LEU A 100 8.63 -3.72 2.90
CA LEU A 100 8.33 -2.33 3.26
C LEU A 100 7.14 -1.77 2.46
N PHE A 101 7.00 -2.16 1.19
CA PHE A 101 5.78 -1.89 0.42
C PHE A 101 4.56 -2.54 1.05
N SER A 102 4.63 -3.82 1.42
CA SER A 102 3.56 -4.51 2.14
C SER A 102 3.20 -3.84 3.47
N LEU A 103 4.21 -3.39 4.23
CA LEU A 103 4.02 -2.67 5.48
C LEU A 103 3.27 -1.36 5.28
N SER A 104 3.43 -0.68 4.13
CA SER A 104 2.77 0.60 3.86
C SER A 104 1.24 0.56 3.92
N PHE A 105 0.62 -0.62 3.71
CA PHE A 105 -0.82 -0.81 3.84
C PHE A 105 -1.34 -0.55 5.27
N VAL A 106 -0.46 -0.55 6.28
CA VAL A 106 -0.77 -0.08 7.65
C VAL A 106 -1.30 1.35 7.64
N ALA A 107 -0.80 2.20 6.75
CA ALA A 107 -1.23 3.59 6.67
C ALA A 107 -2.70 3.74 6.25
N GLU A 108 -3.32 2.72 5.66
CA GLU A 108 -4.75 2.76 5.35
C GLU A 108 -5.63 2.83 6.61
N SER A 109 -5.10 2.48 7.79
CA SER A 109 -5.80 2.73 9.07
C SER A 109 -6.09 4.21 9.33
N PHE A 110 -5.30 5.14 8.75
CA PHE A 110 -5.56 6.58 8.90
C PHE A 110 -6.86 7.04 8.23
N ARG A 111 -7.45 6.24 7.32
CA ARG A 111 -8.80 6.50 6.78
C ARG A 111 -9.89 6.43 7.84
N LEU A 112 -9.66 5.72 8.95
CA LEU A 112 -10.58 5.70 10.10
C LEU A 112 -10.73 7.08 10.75
N ALA A 113 -9.82 8.02 10.49
CA ALA A 113 -9.95 9.37 11.02
C ALA A 113 -11.23 10.08 10.54
N VAL A 114 -11.71 9.77 9.33
CA VAL A 114 -12.94 10.35 8.78
C VAL A 114 -14.18 9.89 9.56
N PRO A 115 -14.53 8.59 9.64
CA PRO A 115 -15.70 8.16 10.40
C PRO A 115 -15.59 8.47 11.89
N LEU A 116 -14.38 8.47 12.47
CA LEU A 116 -14.18 8.88 13.86
C LEU A 116 -14.41 10.37 14.09
N ALA A 117 -13.94 11.22 13.17
CA ALA A 117 -14.18 12.66 13.25
C ALA A 117 -15.68 12.99 13.14
N VAL A 118 -16.41 12.25 12.30
CA VAL A 118 -17.87 12.41 12.20
C VAL A 118 -18.59 11.88 13.44
N ALA A 119 -18.20 10.71 13.96
CA ALA A 119 -18.88 10.10 15.11
C ALA A 119 -18.67 10.87 16.42
N ARG A 120 -17.48 11.46 16.61
CA ARG A 120 -17.08 12.13 17.86
C ARG A 120 -16.90 13.65 17.72
N GLU A 121 -17.28 14.21 16.58
CA GLU A 121 -17.14 15.63 16.25
C GLU A 121 -15.70 16.16 16.47
N TRP A 122 -14.70 15.37 16.05
CA TRP A 122 -13.31 15.77 16.26
C TRP A 122 -12.91 16.96 15.37
N PRO A 123 -11.95 17.79 15.83
CA PRO A 123 -11.49 18.93 15.04
C PRO A 123 -10.95 18.52 13.66
N PRO A 124 -11.16 19.32 12.60
CA PRO A 124 -10.65 19.03 11.25
C PRO A 124 -9.12 18.85 11.19
N ALA A 125 -8.39 19.45 12.13
CA ALA A 125 -6.94 19.27 12.27
C ALA A 125 -6.52 17.80 12.43
N PHE A 126 -7.37 16.97 13.06
CA PHE A 126 -7.11 15.54 13.20
C PHE A 126 -7.16 14.82 11.85
N VAL A 127 -8.18 15.12 11.03
CA VAL A 127 -8.34 14.57 9.68
C VAL A 127 -7.19 15.01 8.78
N VAL A 128 -6.73 16.26 8.89
CA VAL A 128 -5.56 16.77 8.15
C VAL A 128 -4.28 16.01 8.52
N GLY A 129 -4.04 15.78 9.82
CA GLY A 129 -2.89 15.00 10.28
C GLY A 129 -2.91 13.57 9.75
N ALA A 130 -4.07 12.91 9.85
CA ALA A 130 -4.27 11.56 9.35
C ALA A 130 -4.09 11.46 7.82
N ALA A 131 -4.60 12.45 7.07
CA ALA A 131 -4.43 12.52 5.62
C ALA A 131 -2.95 12.62 5.21
N ARG A 132 -2.16 13.44 5.90
CA ARG A 132 -0.72 13.54 5.62
C ARG A 132 0.01 12.23 5.94
N ALA A 133 -0.34 11.56 7.03
CA ALA A 133 0.21 10.25 7.37
C ALA A 133 -0.20 9.17 6.34
N LEU A 134 -1.43 9.22 5.82
CA LEU A 134 -1.93 8.37 4.75
C LEU A 134 -1.14 8.59 3.45
N VAL A 135 -0.96 9.85 3.02
CA VAL A 135 -0.17 10.23 1.84
C VAL A 135 1.28 9.75 1.99
N PHE A 136 1.90 9.97 3.16
CA PHE A 136 3.24 9.49 3.47
C PHE A 136 3.34 7.97 3.26
N GLY A 137 2.43 7.19 3.85
CA GLY A 137 2.43 5.74 3.72
C GLY A 137 2.26 5.28 2.28
N ARG A 138 1.29 5.86 1.54
CA ARG A 138 1.02 5.53 0.14
C ARG A 138 2.23 5.73 -0.76
N PHE A 139 2.92 6.87 -0.65
CA PHE A 139 4.12 7.16 -1.43
C PHE A 139 5.34 6.37 -0.95
N PHE A 140 5.51 6.18 0.37
CA PHE A 140 6.58 5.34 0.90
C PHE A 140 6.48 3.90 0.38
N GLY A 141 5.26 3.37 0.31
CA GLY A 141 4.97 2.09 -0.29
C GLY A 141 5.42 2.02 -1.74
N LEU A 142 4.93 2.93 -2.60
CA LEU A 142 5.27 2.93 -4.03
C LEU A 142 6.76 3.13 -4.29
N LEU A 143 7.43 4.00 -3.52
CA LEU A 143 8.88 4.17 -3.61
C LEU A 143 9.64 2.92 -3.16
N SER A 144 9.10 2.19 -2.16
CA SER A 144 9.67 0.89 -1.75
C SER A 144 9.46 -0.17 -2.84
N LEU A 145 8.29 -0.24 -3.48
CA LEU A 145 8.06 -1.15 -4.60
C LEU A 145 8.98 -0.83 -5.79
N PHE A 146 9.15 0.45 -6.11
CA PHE A 146 10.10 0.90 -7.11
C PHE A 146 11.53 0.49 -6.74
N ALA A 147 11.97 0.74 -5.50
CA ALA A 147 13.29 0.30 -5.03
C ALA A 147 13.45 -1.23 -5.18
N SER A 148 12.44 -2.03 -4.80
CA SER A 148 12.44 -3.48 -5.00
C SER A 148 12.71 -3.85 -6.46
N SER A 149 12.06 -3.18 -7.41
CA SER A 149 12.23 -3.46 -8.84
C SER A 149 13.61 -3.03 -9.38
N VAL A 150 14.22 -1.99 -8.80
CA VAL A 150 15.58 -1.54 -9.17
C VAL A 150 16.64 -2.50 -8.65
N TYR A 151 16.48 -3.05 -7.44
CA TYR A 151 17.38 -4.10 -6.98
C TYR A 151 17.23 -5.38 -7.84
N ALA A 152 16.01 -5.70 -8.27
CA ALA A 152 15.76 -6.84 -9.15
C ALA A 152 16.50 -6.73 -10.48
N SER A 153 16.71 -5.51 -11.01
CA SER A 153 17.46 -5.32 -12.25
C SER A 153 18.98 -5.49 -12.12
N GLY A 154 19.51 -5.76 -10.91
CA GLY A 154 20.94 -6.04 -10.70
C GLY A 154 21.74 -4.87 -10.14
N VAL A 155 21.08 -3.85 -9.59
CA VAL A 155 21.79 -2.72 -9.00
C VAL A 155 22.28 -3.06 -7.59
N ASP A 156 23.58 -3.28 -7.45
CA ASP A 156 24.23 -3.61 -6.18
C ASP A 156 24.53 -2.37 -5.32
N PHE A 157 23.48 -1.75 -4.76
CA PHE A 157 23.67 -0.76 -3.70
C PHE A 157 23.90 -1.47 -2.36
N GLN A 158 25.14 -1.44 -1.85
CA GLN A 158 25.47 -2.05 -0.55
C GLN A 158 24.80 -1.34 0.66
N LYS A 159 24.23 -0.15 0.47
CA LYS A 159 23.71 0.72 1.55
C LYS A 159 22.18 0.81 1.55
N HIS A 160 21.48 -0.32 1.72
CA HIS A 160 20.01 -0.38 1.73
C HIS A 160 19.36 0.61 2.70
N GLY A 161 19.94 0.83 3.88
CA GLY A 161 19.43 1.81 4.86
C GLY A 161 19.37 3.25 4.33
N ARG A 162 20.30 3.65 3.44
CA ARG A 162 20.25 4.98 2.79
C ARG A 162 19.09 5.07 1.82
N VAL A 163 18.82 3.99 1.07
CA VAL A 163 17.68 3.96 0.14
C VAL A 163 16.36 4.04 0.90
N ILE A 164 16.22 3.30 2.01
CA ILE A 164 15.04 3.40 2.90
C ILE A 164 14.86 4.85 3.40
N LEU A 165 15.94 5.49 3.86
CA LEU A 165 15.89 6.86 4.36
C LEU A 165 15.53 7.86 3.26
N ILE A 166 16.07 7.71 2.05
CA ILE A 166 15.72 8.55 0.89
C ILE A 166 14.25 8.37 0.53
N SER A 167 13.75 7.12 0.46
CA SER A 167 12.34 6.84 0.17
C SER A 167 11.43 7.46 1.23
N ALA A 168 11.78 7.36 2.51
CA ALA A 168 11.02 7.97 3.61
C ALA A 168 11.09 9.51 3.60
N ALA A 169 12.25 10.09 3.32
CA ALA A 169 12.40 11.54 3.24
C ALA A 169 11.63 12.12 2.05
N ALA A 170 11.66 11.46 0.90
CA ALA A 170 10.90 11.86 -0.28
C ALA A 170 9.39 11.75 -0.05
N SER A 171 8.90 10.65 0.53
CA SER A 171 7.48 10.50 0.86
C SER A 171 7.02 11.50 1.91
N LEU A 172 7.87 11.82 2.89
CA LEU A 172 7.57 12.83 3.91
C LEU A 172 7.49 14.23 3.30
N ALA A 173 8.44 14.59 2.43
CA ALA A 173 8.44 15.87 1.72
C ALA A 173 7.14 16.06 0.91
N ILE A 174 6.70 15.02 0.18
CA ILE A 174 5.42 15.02 -0.53
C ILE A 174 4.26 15.20 0.46
N ALA A 175 4.20 14.38 1.51
CA ALA A 175 3.12 14.42 2.50
C ALA A 175 2.99 15.77 3.21
N THR A 176 4.10 16.46 3.49
CA THR A 176 4.09 17.78 4.12
C THR A 176 3.80 18.92 3.14
N GLY A 177 4.21 18.76 1.88
CA GLY A 177 4.03 19.78 0.83
C GLY A 177 2.62 19.82 0.23
N VAL A 178 1.88 18.70 0.33
CA VAL A 178 0.50 18.62 -0.18
C VAL A 178 -0.46 19.35 0.76
N PRO A 179 -1.20 20.37 0.27
CA PRO A 179 -2.30 20.95 1.04
C PRO A 179 -3.40 19.91 1.19
N VAL A 180 -4.07 19.85 2.34
CA VAL A 180 -5.14 18.89 2.60
C VAL A 180 -6.36 19.64 3.09
N ASP A 181 -7.53 19.32 2.52
CA ASP A 181 -8.80 19.79 3.04
C ASP A 181 -9.31 18.81 4.11
N GLY A 182 -9.39 19.28 5.36
CA GLY A 182 -9.89 18.50 6.49
C GLY A 182 -11.42 18.31 6.51
N LEU A 183 -12.14 19.01 5.63
CA LEU A 183 -13.60 18.98 5.52
C LEU A 183 -14.09 18.19 4.31
N ALA A 184 -13.19 17.78 3.41
CA ALA A 184 -13.53 17.05 2.19
C ALA A 184 -12.90 15.65 2.18
N TRP A 185 -13.74 14.65 1.93
CA TRP A 185 -13.33 13.24 1.79
C TRP A 185 -14.19 12.52 0.77
N ASP A 186 -13.63 11.44 0.22
CA ASP A 186 -14.28 10.63 -0.81
C ASP A 186 -15.14 9.49 -0.20
N SER A 187 -16.02 8.86 -1.00
CA SER A 187 -16.79 7.65 -0.67
C SER A 187 -15.99 6.47 -0.07
N ALA A 188 -14.70 6.36 -0.33
CA ALA A 188 -13.74 5.44 0.24
C ALA A 188 -13.20 5.91 1.60
N LEU A 189 -13.76 6.95 2.24
CA LEU A 189 -13.28 7.50 3.52
C LEU A 189 -11.82 7.98 3.46
N SER A 190 -11.34 8.33 2.28
CA SER A 190 -10.02 8.94 2.10
C SER A 190 -10.18 10.46 2.13
N PRO A 191 -9.47 11.18 3.02
CA PRO A 191 -9.39 12.65 2.95
C PRO A 191 -8.82 13.08 1.61
N MET A 192 -9.33 14.19 1.06
CA MET A 192 -8.89 14.67 -0.25
C MET A 192 -7.62 15.50 -0.16
N PRO A 193 -6.49 15.04 -0.74
CA PRO A 193 -5.33 15.89 -0.92
C PRO A 193 -5.61 16.94 -2.00
N GLY A 194 -5.08 18.14 -1.82
CA GLY A 194 -4.96 19.12 -2.87
C GLY A 194 -4.06 18.58 -3.98
N TYR A 195 -4.44 18.85 -5.23
CA TYR A 195 -3.81 18.28 -6.42
C TYR A 195 -3.95 16.75 -6.56
N ALA A 196 -5.07 16.17 -6.10
CA ALA A 196 -5.35 14.74 -6.19
C ALA A 196 -5.00 14.12 -7.57
N SER A 197 -5.39 14.78 -8.67
CA SER A 197 -5.10 14.31 -10.03
C SER A 197 -3.60 14.26 -10.37
N MET A 198 -2.81 15.20 -9.88
CA MET A 198 -1.35 15.19 -10.05
C MET A 198 -0.72 14.05 -9.24
N LEU A 199 -1.18 13.83 -8.01
CA LEU A 199 -0.70 12.74 -7.17
C LEU A 199 -1.05 11.37 -7.77
N ASP A 200 -2.27 11.21 -8.30
CA ASP A 200 -2.70 10.00 -9.00
C ASP A 200 -1.81 9.71 -10.22
N LEU A 201 -1.43 10.74 -10.99
CA LEU A 201 -0.50 10.61 -12.12
C LEU A 201 0.88 10.14 -11.66
N VAL A 202 1.40 10.69 -10.56
CA VAL A 202 2.69 10.27 -9.99
C VAL A 202 2.60 8.83 -9.48
N GLU A 203 1.51 8.45 -8.81
CA GLU A 203 1.29 7.06 -8.37
C GLU A 203 1.30 6.09 -9.56
N LEU A 204 0.59 6.44 -10.64
CA LEU A 204 0.54 5.65 -11.87
C LEU A 204 1.94 5.53 -12.51
N ALA A 205 2.67 6.65 -12.62
CA ALA A 205 4.01 6.67 -13.19
C ALA A 205 4.98 5.78 -12.39
N LEU A 206 5.00 5.89 -11.06
CA LEU A 206 5.83 5.05 -10.20
C LEU A 206 5.48 3.56 -10.35
N SER A 207 4.18 3.24 -10.42
CA SER A 207 3.71 1.86 -10.59
C SER A 207 4.14 1.26 -11.93
N LEU A 208 4.03 2.04 -13.01
CA LEU A 208 4.46 1.62 -14.35
C LEU A 208 5.97 1.45 -14.43
N ILE A 209 6.73 2.39 -13.89
CA ILE A 209 8.21 2.30 -13.85
C ILE A 209 8.65 1.08 -13.05
N ALA A 210 7.99 0.76 -11.93
CA ALA A 210 8.31 -0.45 -11.16
C ALA A 210 8.06 -1.73 -11.97
N CYS A 211 6.94 -1.81 -12.69
CA CYS A 211 6.64 -2.95 -13.56
C CYS A 211 7.67 -3.08 -14.70
N LEU A 212 8.01 -1.96 -15.37
CA LEU A 212 9.02 -1.92 -16.43
C LEU A 212 10.39 -2.33 -15.92
N SER A 213 10.75 -1.94 -14.70
CA SER A 213 12.05 -2.28 -14.09
C SER A 213 12.19 -3.79 -13.86
N PHE A 214 11.12 -4.48 -13.46
CA PHE A 214 11.12 -5.96 -13.42
C PHE A 214 11.21 -6.61 -14.81
N LEU A 215 10.62 -6.01 -15.85
CA LEU A 215 10.80 -6.49 -17.23
C LEU A 215 12.24 -6.30 -17.73
N VAL A 216 12.88 -5.19 -17.36
CA VAL A 216 14.31 -4.95 -17.62
C VAL A 216 15.17 -5.97 -16.86
N ALA A 217 14.81 -6.31 -15.62
CA ALA A 217 15.47 -7.37 -14.85
C ALA A 217 15.43 -8.72 -15.57
N ALA A 218 14.29 -9.08 -16.17
CA ALA A 218 14.15 -10.33 -16.93
C ALA A 218 15.10 -10.41 -18.13
N LYS A 219 15.28 -9.28 -18.84
CA LYS A 219 16.20 -9.22 -19.99
C LYS A 219 17.67 -9.17 -19.57
N SER A 220 18.00 -8.35 -18.58
CA SER A 220 19.38 -8.14 -18.13
C SER A 220 19.97 -9.37 -17.43
N ARG A 221 19.17 -10.08 -16.64
CA ARG A 221 19.60 -11.29 -15.92
C ARG A 221 19.33 -12.59 -16.68
N GLY A 222 18.67 -12.53 -17.83
CA GLY A 222 18.33 -13.71 -18.65
C GLY A 222 17.38 -14.71 -17.98
N ALA A 223 16.67 -14.31 -16.93
CA ALA A 223 15.82 -15.18 -16.13
C ALA A 223 14.32 -14.85 -16.34
N GLN A 224 13.56 -15.81 -16.85
CA GLN A 224 12.13 -15.64 -17.12
C GLN A 224 11.30 -15.45 -15.84
N GLU A 225 11.84 -15.83 -14.69
CA GLU A 225 11.27 -15.62 -13.36
C GLU A 225 10.91 -14.15 -13.13
N TYR A 226 11.76 -13.22 -13.58
CA TYR A 226 11.53 -11.79 -13.43
C TYR A 226 10.45 -11.25 -14.37
N ALA A 227 10.18 -11.91 -15.51
CA ALA A 227 9.07 -11.54 -16.38
C ALA A 227 7.73 -11.88 -15.70
N VAL A 228 7.66 -13.03 -15.02
CA VAL A 228 6.48 -13.38 -14.20
C VAL A 228 6.40 -12.50 -12.96
N ALA A 229 7.52 -12.11 -12.36
CA ALA A 229 7.55 -11.13 -11.26
C ALA A 229 7.02 -9.75 -11.70
N ALA A 230 7.26 -9.32 -12.94
CA ALA A 230 6.66 -8.11 -13.49
C ALA A 230 5.12 -8.20 -13.59
N ALA A 231 4.60 -9.35 -14.03
CA ALA A 231 3.15 -9.61 -14.00
C ALA A 231 2.60 -9.60 -12.56
N GLY A 232 3.34 -10.18 -11.62
CA GLY A 232 3.02 -10.10 -10.18
C GLY A 232 2.99 -8.66 -9.66
N CYS A 233 3.99 -7.85 -10.02
CA CYS A 233 4.06 -6.43 -9.68
C CYS A 233 2.86 -5.65 -10.25
N PHE A 234 2.47 -5.92 -11.50
CA PHE A 234 1.30 -5.30 -12.11
C PHE A 234 0.01 -5.66 -11.37
N LEU A 235 -0.18 -6.94 -11.03
CA LEU A 235 -1.33 -7.39 -10.24
C LEU A 235 -1.36 -6.76 -8.84
N VAL A 236 -0.20 -6.60 -8.19
CA VAL A 236 -0.08 -5.89 -6.91
C VAL A 236 -0.48 -4.43 -7.05
N CYS A 237 -0.03 -3.73 -8.10
CA CYS A 237 -0.41 -2.34 -8.34
C CYS A 237 -1.92 -2.18 -8.58
N LEU A 238 -2.53 -3.08 -9.36
CA LEU A 238 -3.98 -3.09 -9.58
C LEU A 238 -4.76 -3.41 -8.31
N GLY A 239 -4.32 -4.42 -7.56
CA GLY A 239 -4.92 -4.78 -6.29
C GLY A 239 -4.83 -3.66 -5.26
N ARG A 240 -3.70 -2.94 -5.21
CA ARG A 240 -3.53 -1.74 -4.38
C ARG A 240 -4.52 -0.66 -4.79
N ASP A 241 -4.57 -0.29 -6.08
CA ASP A 241 -5.45 0.77 -6.59
C ASP A 241 -6.91 0.53 -6.18
N GLY A 242 -7.42 -0.68 -6.47
CA GLY A 242 -8.80 -1.01 -6.18
C GLY A 242 -9.11 -1.20 -4.69
N LEU A 243 -8.14 -1.65 -3.88
CA LEU A 243 -8.34 -1.75 -2.42
C LEU A 243 -8.42 -0.35 -1.80
N ILE A 244 -7.49 0.54 -2.15
CA ILE A 244 -7.40 1.88 -1.61
C ILE A 244 -8.63 2.73 -1.98
N ARG A 245 -9.11 2.60 -3.22
CA ARG A 245 -10.21 3.41 -3.78
C ARG A 245 -11.56 2.68 -3.81
N GLY A 246 -11.63 1.48 -3.25
CA GLY A 246 -12.84 0.65 -3.29
C GLY A 246 -13.94 1.16 -2.37
N ASP A 247 -15.08 1.53 -2.95
CA ASP A 247 -16.30 1.94 -2.23
C ASP A 247 -17.49 0.97 -2.41
N ASN A 248 -17.26 -0.17 -3.05
CA ASN A 248 -18.28 -1.14 -3.43
C ASN A 248 -17.85 -2.58 -3.14
N TRP A 249 -18.83 -3.48 -3.05
CA TRP A 249 -18.62 -4.88 -2.68
C TRP A 249 -18.01 -5.74 -3.78
N LEU A 250 -17.92 -5.24 -5.01
CA LEU A 250 -17.43 -5.99 -6.16
C LEU A 250 -15.94 -5.72 -6.40
N ALA A 251 -15.51 -4.47 -6.27
CA ALA A 251 -14.11 -4.06 -6.37
C ALA A 251 -13.26 -4.67 -5.25
N LEU A 252 -13.81 -4.83 -4.04
CA LEU A 252 -13.07 -5.36 -2.91
C LEU A 252 -12.52 -6.78 -3.14
N PRO A 253 -13.33 -7.81 -3.47
CA PRO A 253 -12.81 -9.16 -3.71
C PRO A 253 -11.88 -9.22 -4.92
N VAL A 254 -12.16 -8.49 -6.00
CA VAL A 254 -11.30 -8.42 -7.18
C VAL A 254 -9.93 -7.83 -6.82
N SER A 255 -9.91 -6.76 -6.02
CA SER A 255 -8.67 -6.11 -5.60
C SER A 255 -7.88 -6.96 -4.60
N ALA A 256 -8.58 -7.57 -3.65
CA ALA A 256 -7.99 -8.49 -2.67
C ALA A 256 -7.32 -9.69 -3.34
N THR A 257 -8.02 -10.33 -4.28
CA THR A 257 -7.49 -11.47 -5.04
C THR A 257 -6.31 -11.07 -5.91
N ALA A 258 -6.38 -9.94 -6.63
CA ALA A 258 -5.26 -9.42 -7.42
C ALA A 258 -4.03 -9.14 -6.55
N LEU A 259 -4.22 -8.53 -5.37
CA LEU A 259 -3.15 -8.19 -4.44
C LEU A 259 -2.46 -9.45 -3.88
N VAL A 260 -3.24 -10.43 -3.42
CA VAL A 260 -2.72 -11.70 -2.88
C VAL A 260 -2.04 -12.52 -3.97
N ALA A 261 -2.66 -12.67 -5.15
CA ALA A 261 -2.09 -13.41 -6.26
C ALA A 261 -0.79 -12.76 -6.77
N GLY A 262 -0.77 -11.44 -6.90
CA GLY A 262 0.43 -10.71 -7.32
C GLY A 262 1.58 -10.85 -6.32
N THR A 263 1.27 -10.75 -5.02
CA THR A 263 2.25 -10.93 -3.93
C THR A 263 2.82 -12.35 -3.93
N TRP A 264 1.96 -13.36 -4.09
CA TRP A 264 2.35 -14.76 -4.18
C TRP A 264 3.26 -15.01 -5.39
N LEU A 265 2.88 -14.52 -6.57
CA LEU A 265 3.67 -14.67 -7.79
C LEU A 265 5.05 -14.03 -7.65
N LEU A 266 5.13 -12.82 -7.11
CA LEU A 266 6.39 -12.11 -6.91
C LEU A 266 7.27 -12.86 -5.90
N ALA A 267 6.72 -13.24 -4.74
CA ALA A 267 7.47 -13.95 -3.70
C ALA A 267 8.01 -15.30 -4.19
N VAL A 268 7.17 -16.13 -4.83
CA VAL A 268 7.57 -17.46 -5.31
C VAL A 268 8.61 -17.38 -6.42
N LYS A 269 8.46 -16.43 -7.37
CA LYS A 269 9.37 -16.34 -8.51
C LYS A 269 10.72 -15.76 -8.11
N VAL A 270 10.73 -14.74 -7.26
CA VAL A 270 11.98 -14.23 -6.67
C VAL A 270 12.63 -15.33 -5.82
N HIS A 271 11.88 -16.04 -4.99
CA HIS A 271 12.44 -17.13 -4.18
C HIS A 271 13.07 -18.23 -5.05
N ARG A 272 12.37 -18.64 -6.12
CA ARG A 272 12.91 -19.61 -7.08
C ARG A 272 14.21 -19.12 -7.69
N TYR A 273 14.29 -17.86 -8.15
CA TYR A 273 15.53 -17.34 -8.73
C TYR A 273 16.73 -17.50 -7.78
N TYR A 274 16.57 -17.23 -6.48
CA TYR A 274 17.63 -17.38 -5.49
C TYR A 274 17.95 -18.82 -5.06
N LEU A 275 17.10 -19.82 -5.39
CA LEU A 275 17.38 -21.23 -5.11
C LEU A 275 18.23 -21.92 -6.18
N TRP A 276 18.32 -21.32 -7.38
CA TRP A 276 19.05 -21.87 -8.53
C TRP A 276 20.41 -21.19 -8.74
N LEU A 277 20.79 -20.29 -7.84
CA LEU A 277 22.13 -19.69 -7.69
C LEU A 277 22.91 -20.42 -6.60
#